data_AF-A0A1F5H7E6-F1
#
_entry.id   AF-A0A1F5H7E6-F1
#
_cell.length_a   1.000
_cell.length_b   1.000
_cell.length_c   1.000
_cell.angle_alpha   90.00
_cell.angle_beta   90.00
_cell.angle_gamma   90.00
#
_symmetry.space_group_name_H-M   'P 1'
#
loop_
_entity.id
_entity.type
_entity.pdbx_description
1 polymer ?
#
loop_
_entity_poly.entity_id
_entity_poly.type
_entity_poly.pdbx_seq_one_letter_code
_entity_poly.pdbx_strand_id
1 'polypeptide(L)' 'MQKLADSVCIRCGKIRVYSKKWVDRAEGKGTQITHIEAVCPDSECQKIVDEKFRLMRERRELAESRKKGITIAKAK' A
#
# COMPACT_ATOMS: atom_id res chain seq x y z
N MET A 1 -19.43 15.69 -7.29
CA MET A 1 -18.25 15.30 -6.48
C MET A 1 -18.36 13.80 -6.22
N GLN A 2 -17.41 12.99 -6.70
CA GLN A 2 -17.43 11.54 -6.47
C GLN A 2 -17.23 11.29 -4.97
N LYS A 3 -18.24 10.70 -4.30
CA LYS A 3 -18.11 10.24 -2.91
C LYS A 3 -17.01 9.19 -2.88
N LEU A 4 -15.89 9.54 -2.24
CA LEU A 4 -14.86 8.58 -1.86
C LEU A 4 -15.53 7.57 -0.93
N ALA A 5 -15.38 6.27 -1.19
CA ALA A 5 -15.93 5.25 -0.31
C ALA A 5 -15.34 5.46 1.09
N ASP A 6 -16.20 5.70 2.07
CA ASP A 6 -15.80 5.91 3.46
C ASP A 6 -15.12 4.64 3.96
N SER A 7 -13.79 4.69 4.06
CA SER A 7 -13.00 3.55 4.54
C SER A 7 -12.79 3.68 6.04
N VAL A 8 -12.95 2.58 6.74
CA VAL A 8 -12.81 2.53 8.20
C VAL A 8 -11.38 2.12 8.56
N CYS A 9 -10.83 2.71 9.61
CA CYS A 9 -9.52 2.33 10.12
C CYS A 9 -9.56 0.91 10.69
N ILE A 10 -8.77 0.01 10.10
CA ILE A 10 -8.62 -1.40 10.53
C ILE A 10 -8.19 -1.58 11.99
N ARG A 11 -7.66 -0.54 12.63
CA ARG A 11 -7.17 -0.60 14.02
C ARG A 11 -8.18 -0.03 15.00
N CYS A 12 -8.65 1.20 14.79
CA CYS A 12 -9.44 1.93 15.78
C CYS A 12 -10.92 2.11 15.38
N GLY A 13 -11.33 1.66 14.20
CA GLY A 13 -12.71 1.79 13.73
C GLY A 13 -13.15 3.22 13.35
N LYS A 14 -12.27 4.22 13.48
CA LYS A 14 -12.57 5.60 13.04
C LYS A 14 -12.62 5.70 11.52
N ILE A 15 -13.47 6.57 10.98
CA ILE A 15 -13.55 6.86 9.55
C ILE A 15 -12.24 7.51 9.11
N ARG A 16 -11.65 7.00 8.02
CA ARG A 16 -10.43 7.56 7.43
C ARG A 16 -10.74 8.85 6.68
N VAL A 17 -9.84 9.80 6.77
CA VAL A 17 -9.92 11.08 6.08
C VAL A 17 -9.11 11.05 4.79
N TYR A 18 -9.57 11.77 3.78
CA TYR A 18 -8.87 11.88 2.51
C TYR A 18 -7.51 12.58 2.70
N SER A 19 -6.45 11.98 2.18
CA SER A 19 -5.09 12.53 2.20
C SER A 19 -4.74 13.13 0.84
N LYS A 20 -4.63 12.28 -0.19
CA LYS A 20 -4.21 12.69 -1.53
C LYS A 20 -4.79 11.80 -2.62
N LYS A 21 -4.86 12.32 -3.84
CA LYS A 21 -5.23 11.61 -5.05
C LYS A 21 -4.18 11.92 -6.11
N TRP A 22 -3.70 10.89 -6.78
CA TRP A 22 -2.83 11.05 -7.93
C TRP A 22 -3.22 10.07 -9.02
N VAL A 23 -2.86 10.43 -10.24
CA VAL A 23 -3.07 9.61 -11.41
C VAL A 23 -1.73 9.03 -11.77
N ASP A 24 -1.68 7.71 -11.90
CA ASP A 24 -0.52 7.01 -12.42
C ASP A 24 -0.86 6.42 -13.81
N ARG A 25 0.15 6.36 -14.68
CA ARG A 25 0.05 5.72 -16.00
C ARG A 25 1.06 4.59 -16.03
N ALA A 26 0.58 3.35 -16.10
CA ALA A 26 1.47 2.21 -16.28
C ALA A 26 2.30 2.40 -17.57
N GLU A 27 3.63 2.36 -17.44
CA GLU A 27 4.57 2.66 -18.52
C GLU A 27 4.27 1.83 -19.78
N GLY A 28 4.18 2.52 -20.93
CA GLY A 28 4.21 1.89 -22.24
C GLY A 28 2.97 2.08 -23.11
N LYS A 29 1.74 2.07 -22.55
CA LYS A 29 0.43 2.30 -23.24
C LYS A 29 -0.80 2.08 -22.32
N GLY A 30 -0.61 2.13 -21.00
CA GLY A 30 -1.56 1.57 -20.04
C GLY A 30 -2.74 2.46 -19.61
N THR A 31 -3.82 1.81 -19.20
CA THR A 31 -5.02 2.37 -18.55
C THR A 31 -4.63 3.36 -17.44
N GLN A 32 -5.32 4.50 -17.39
CA GLN A 32 -5.14 5.49 -16.35
C GLN A 32 -5.59 4.92 -14.99
N ILE A 33 -4.66 4.79 -14.04
CA ILE A 33 -4.97 4.31 -12.69
C ILE A 33 -5.11 5.51 -11.77
N THR A 34 -6.27 5.65 -11.16
CA THR A 34 -6.51 6.69 -10.17
C THR A 34 -6.23 6.13 -8.78
N HIS A 35 -5.20 6.65 -8.13
CA HIS A 35 -4.86 6.32 -6.76
C HIS A 35 -5.47 7.33 -5.81
N ILE A 36 -6.02 6.81 -4.71
CA ILE A 36 -6.63 7.59 -3.64
C ILE A 36 -6.04 7.07 -2.34
N GLU A 37 -5.46 7.97 -1.56
CA GLU A 37 -4.94 7.67 -0.23
C GLU A 37 -5.83 8.31 0.83
N ALA A 38 -6.18 7.51 1.83
CA ALA A 38 -6.93 7.92 3.00
C ALA A 38 -6.18 7.46 4.26
N VAL A 39 -6.15 8.34 5.27
CA VAL A 39 -5.40 8.15 6.52
C VAL A 39 -6.33 8.16 7.72
N CYS A 40 -5.92 7.53 8.81
CA CYS A 40 -6.62 7.64 10.08
C CYS A 40 -6.51 9.09 10.62
N PRO A 41 -7.60 9.70 11.13
CA PRO A 41 -7.54 11.04 11.73
C PRO A 41 -6.68 11.10 13.00
N ASP A 42 -6.44 9.95 13.61
CA ASP A 42 -5.59 9.78 14.78
C ASP A 42 -4.15 9.45 14.34
N SER A 43 -3.23 10.39 14.60
CA SER A 43 -1.84 10.32 14.10
C SER A 43 -1.03 9.21 14.77
N GLU A 44 -1.27 8.92 16.05
CA GLU A 44 -0.64 7.80 16.74
C GLU A 44 -1.19 6.47 16.22
N CYS A 45 -2.50 6.42 15.93
CA CYS A 45 -3.10 5.28 15.28
C CYS A 45 -2.49 5.01 13.91
N GLN A 46 -2.31 6.06 13.11
CA GLN A 46 -1.75 6.00 11.76
C GLN A 46 -0.30 5.48 11.79
N LYS A 47 0.56 6.04 12.64
CA LYS A 47 1.98 5.62 12.77
C LYS A 47 2.14 4.12 13.02
N ILE A 48 1.30 3.55 13.89
CA ILE A 48 1.36 2.12 14.22
C ILE A 48 0.86 1.25 13.06
N VAL A 49 -0.15 1.71 12.32
CA VAL A 49 -0.63 1.01 11.12
C VAL A 49 0.44 1.02 10.03
N ASP A 50 1.09 2.17 9.83
CA ASP A 50 2.17 2.32 8.85
C ASP A 50 3.38 1.46 9.20
N GLU A 51 3.75 1.40 10.48
CA GLU A 51 4.82 0.51 10.95
C GLU A 51 4.52 -0.97 10.64
N LYS A 52 3.29 -1.41 10.93
CA LYS A 52 2.87 -2.78 10.62
C LYS A 52 2.92 -3.07 9.12
N PHE A 53 2.47 -2.12 8.29
CA PHE A 53 2.55 -2.28 6.83
C PHE A 53 3.98 -2.27 6.31
N ARG A 54 4.87 -1.48 6.90
CA ARG A 54 6.31 -1.48 6.58
C ARG A 54 6.93 -2.84 6.85
N LEU A 55 6.73 -3.40 8.05
CA LEU A 55 7.25 -4.72 8.42
C LEU A 55 6.70 -5.84 7.53
N MET A 56 5.41 -5.80 7.18
CA MET A 56 4.81 -6.76 6.26
C MET A 56 5.41 -6.67 4.85
N ARG A 57 5.70 -5.45 4.38
CA ARG A 57 6.30 -5.22 3.06
C ARG A 57 7.74 -5.71 3.02
N GLU A 58 8.54 -5.38 4.02
CA GLU A 58 9.92 -5.87 4.17
C GLU A 58 9.98 -7.40 4.19
N ARG A 59 9.12 -8.05 4.99
CA ARG A 59 9.03 -9.51 5.03
C ARG A 59 8.69 -10.11 3.66
N ARG A 60 7.77 -9.47 2.92
CA ARG A 60 7.39 -9.90 1.57
C ARG A 60 8.57 -9.74 0.60
N GLU A 61 9.25 -8.60 0.62
CA GLU A 61 10.40 -8.31 -0.25
C GLU A 61 11.55 -9.29 0.01
N LEU A 62 11.83 -9.62 1.28
CA LEU A 62 12.83 -10.63 1.64
C LEU A 62 12.46 -12.03 1.15
N ALA A 63 11.17 -12.41 1.23
CA ALA A 63 10.71 -13.70 0.71
C ALA A 63 10.84 -13.77 -0.82
N GLU A 64 10.50 -12.69 -1.52
CA GLU A 64 10.61 -12.61 -2.98
C GLU A 64 12.08 -12.58 -3.46
N SER A 65 12.98 -11.90 -2.73
CA SER A 65 14.42 -11.91 -3.06
C SER A 65 15.05 -13.30 -2.87
N ARG A 66 14.67 -14.02 -1.81
CA ARG A 66 15.07 -15.43 -1.59
C ARG A 66 14.61 -16.33 -2.72
N LYS A 67 13.34 -16.21 -3.15
CA LYS A 67 12.82 -17.00 -4.28
C LYS A 67 13.62 -16.73 -5.54
N LYS A 68 13.83 -15.46 -5.91
CA LYS A 68 14.63 -15.08 -7.10
C LYS A 68 16.05 -15.64 -7.05
N GLY A 69 16.71 -15.61 -5.89
CA GLY A 69 18.03 -16.21 -5.72
C GLY A 69 18.05 -17.73 -5.94
N ILE A 70 17.02 -18.44 -5.46
CA ILE A 70 16.86 -19.88 -5.68
C ILE A 70 16.61 -20.19 -7.16
N THR A 71 15.77 -19.42 -7.86
CA THR A 71 15.50 -19.64 -9.28
C THR A 71 16.73 -19.43 -10.15
N ILE A 72 17.57 -18.44 -9.82
CA ILE A 72 18.83 -18.20 -10.55
C ILE A 72 19.84 -19.32 -10.29
N ALA A 73 19.96 -19.81 -9.05
CA ALA A 73 20.87 -20.91 -8.72
C ALA A 73 20.46 -22.26 -9.35
N LYS A 74 19.16 -22.47 -9.58
CA LYS A 74 18.62 -23.68 -10.20
C LYS A 74 18.67 -23.65 -11.75
N ALA A 75 18.94 -22.49 -12.34
CA ALA A 75 19.04 -22.29 -13.79
C ALA A 75 20.49 -22.33 -14.31
N LYS A 76 21.49 -22.45 -13.41
CA LYS A 76 22.89 -22.75 -13.71
C LYS A 76 23.18 -24.22 -13.47
#